data_AF-A0AAD3D1A5-F1
#
_entry.id   AF-A0AAD3D1A5-F1
#
_cell.length_a   1.000
_cell.length_b   1.000
_cell.length_c   1.000
_cell.angle_alpha   90.00
_cell.angle_beta   90.00
_cell.angle_gamma   90.00
#
_symmetry.space_group_name_H-M   'P 1'
#
loop_
_entity.id
_entity.type
_entity.pdbx_description
1 polymer ?
#
loop_
_entity_poly.entity_id
_entity_poly.type
_entity_poly.pdbx_seq_one_letter_code
_entity_poly.pdbx_strand_id
1 'polypeptide(L)'
;MKANLITALLSILSLRFHLGASFTVSHQHSIASSSTLLKGTNKNVEPTSLHLNRRQVLQSVSVLPLLITQSAYAKTIKPNEAFQNLITARNELKEAKYLIASQDIEGLKEYLSDASLKINNYEENAGALLASKNLDAESKKAIGTIRTYGVGADVVIMYGGLKGELDEENPNMNNLFKSAERAWESLNEVIAICKSNGFTE
;
A
#
# COMPACT_ATOMS: atom_id res chain seq x y z
N MET A 1 54.03 -17.94 -7.84
CA MET A 1 54.54 -16.78 -8.60
C MET A 1 53.44 -16.29 -9.54
N LYS A 2 53.06 -15.01 -9.41
CA LYS A 2 52.20 -14.19 -10.32
C LYS A 2 50.73 -14.61 -10.37
N ALA A 3 49.73 -13.98 -9.72
CA ALA A 3 49.38 -12.55 -9.60
C ALA A 3 49.39 -11.83 -10.95
N ASN A 4 48.18 -11.53 -11.48
CA ASN A 4 47.79 -10.35 -12.28
C ASN A 4 46.61 -10.68 -13.20
N LEU A 5 45.38 -10.37 -12.80
CA LEU A 5 44.29 -10.04 -13.74
C LEU A 5 43.22 -9.19 -13.04
N ILE A 6 43.67 -8.09 -12.42
CA ILE A 6 42.83 -6.95 -12.09
C ILE A 6 43.17 -5.88 -13.13
N THR A 7 42.18 -5.11 -13.55
CA THR A 7 42.26 -3.83 -14.30
C THR A 7 42.09 -3.92 -15.81
N ALA A 8 40.84 -3.89 -16.29
CA ALA A 8 40.48 -3.22 -17.55
C ALA A 8 38.97 -2.92 -17.58
N LEU A 9 38.64 -1.67 -17.97
CA LEU A 9 37.32 -1.16 -18.38
C LEU A 9 36.40 -0.56 -17.29
N LEU A 10 36.97 0.28 -16.42
CA LEU A 10 36.36 1.60 -16.14
C LEU A 10 36.91 2.57 -17.18
N SER A 11 36.06 3.17 -18.02
CA SER A 11 36.23 4.49 -18.68
C SER A 11 35.28 4.64 -19.88
N ILE A 12 34.03 5.06 -19.70
CA ILE A 12 33.41 6.00 -20.66
C ILE A 12 32.64 7.06 -19.85
N LEU A 13 33.19 8.25 -19.96
CA LEU A 13 32.88 9.50 -19.32
C LEU A 13 31.90 10.29 -20.21
N SER A 14 30.88 10.88 -19.57
CA SER A 14 30.22 12.14 -19.91
C SER A 14 29.69 12.40 -21.33
N LEU A 15 28.37 12.60 -21.43
CA LEU A 15 27.86 13.73 -22.21
C LEU A 15 26.61 14.34 -21.53
N ARG A 16 26.79 15.56 -21.00
CA ARG A 16 25.72 16.49 -20.63
C ARG A 16 25.14 17.11 -21.89
N PHE A 17 23.82 17.22 -21.99
CA PHE A 17 23.20 18.33 -22.71
C PHE A 17 21.96 18.83 -21.93
N HIS A 18 21.97 20.13 -21.64
CA HIS A 18 20.86 20.93 -21.14
C HIS A 18 19.82 21.16 -22.23
N LEU A 19 18.53 21.17 -21.86
CA LEU A 19 17.45 22.04 -22.34
C LEU A 19 16.25 21.72 -21.39
N GLY A 20 15.65 22.61 -20.61
CA GLY A 20 15.44 24.04 -20.81
C GLY A 20 14.04 24.28 -21.36
N ALA A 21 12.98 24.09 -20.55
CA ALA A 21 11.66 24.63 -20.83
C ALA A 21 10.86 24.79 -19.53
N SER A 22 10.79 26.03 -19.06
CA SER A 22 9.84 26.51 -18.06
C SER A 22 8.44 26.55 -18.68
N PHE A 23 7.42 26.04 -17.99
CA PHE A 23 6.03 26.40 -18.28
C PHE A 23 5.34 26.82 -16.99
N THR A 24 4.83 28.04 -17.01
CA THR A 24 4.16 28.73 -15.90
C THR A 24 2.65 28.77 -16.13
N VAL A 25 1.91 28.58 -15.03
CA VAL A 25 0.64 29.23 -14.65
C VAL A 25 -0.64 28.79 -15.39
N SER A 26 -1.60 28.25 -14.63
CA SER A 26 -2.79 29.02 -14.22
C SER A 26 -3.65 28.27 -13.20
N HIS A 27 -3.88 28.92 -12.06
CA HIS A 27 -4.95 28.61 -11.10
C HIS A 27 -6.23 29.27 -11.63
N GLN A 28 -7.32 28.51 -11.76
CA GLN A 28 -8.67 29.07 -11.70
C GLN A 28 -9.61 28.11 -10.96
N HIS A 29 -9.95 28.52 -9.73
CA HIS A 29 -11.18 28.14 -9.07
C HIS A 29 -12.36 28.74 -9.84
N SER A 30 -13.39 27.94 -10.14
CA SER A 30 -14.75 28.46 -10.23
C SER A 30 -15.75 27.38 -9.85
N ILE A 31 -16.41 27.64 -8.72
CA ILE A 31 -17.56 26.90 -8.20
C ILE A 31 -18.78 27.58 -8.84
N ALA A 32 -19.48 26.88 -9.71
CA ALA A 32 -20.76 27.33 -10.25
C ALA A 32 -21.86 26.38 -9.80
N SER A 33 -22.50 26.76 -8.69
CA SER A 33 -23.80 26.26 -8.28
C SER A 33 -24.86 26.81 -9.25
N SER A 34 -25.40 25.96 -10.11
CA SER A 34 -26.60 26.30 -10.89
C SER A 34 -27.83 25.68 -10.25
N SER A 35 -28.52 26.50 -9.45
CA SER A 35 -29.92 26.33 -9.10
C SER A 35 -30.78 26.72 -10.29
N THR A 36 -31.47 25.76 -10.90
CA THR A 36 -32.54 26.04 -11.87
C THR A 36 -33.87 25.68 -11.22
N LEU A 37 -34.66 26.72 -10.96
CA LEU A 37 -35.94 26.68 -10.28
C LEU A 37 -37.04 27.02 -11.31
N LEU A 38 -37.98 26.08 -11.48
CA LEU A 38 -39.38 26.17 -11.97
C LEU A 38 -39.69 26.63 -13.41
N LYS A 39 -40.43 25.78 -14.16
CA LYS A 39 -41.89 25.94 -14.42
C LYS A 39 -42.50 24.83 -15.30
N GLY A 40 -43.71 24.37 -14.96
CA GLY A 40 -44.63 23.66 -15.88
C GLY A 40 -45.41 22.50 -15.25
N THR A 41 -46.35 22.73 -14.32
CA THR A 41 -47.82 22.58 -14.49
C THR A 41 -48.32 21.21 -15.01
N ASN A 42 -48.92 20.35 -14.16
CA ASN A 42 -50.38 20.14 -14.12
C ASN A 42 -50.85 19.07 -13.09
N LYS A 43 -51.93 19.42 -12.38
CA LYS A 43 -53.05 18.60 -11.86
C LYS A 43 -52.87 17.63 -10.67
N ASN A 44 -53.54 18.04 -9.59
CA ASN A 44 -54.34 17.24 -8.63
C ASN A 44 -53.67 16.08 -7.89
N VAL A 45 -53.27 16.32 -6.62
CA VAL A 45 -53.68 15.52 -5.43
C VAL A 45 -53.49 16.42 -4.19
N GLU A 46 -54.54 16.68 -3.42
CA GLU A 46 -54.50 17.27 -2.07
C GLU A 46 -54.54 16.13 -1.00
N PRO A 47 -54.27 16.38 0.29
CA PRO A 47 -53.04 15.98 0.95
C PRO A 47 -53.30 14.92 2.04
N THR A 48 -52.53 13.83 2.06
CA THR A 48 -52.44 12.98 3.26
C THR A 48 -51.16 13.33 4.00
N SER A 49 -51.30 14.18 5.00
CA SER A 49 -50.24 14.56 5.94
C SER A 49 -49.86 13.36 6.82
N LEU A 50 -48.95 12.51 6.34
CA LEU A 50 -48.17 11.66 7.22
C LEU A 50 -47.14 12.54 7.93
N HIS A 51 -47.58 13.16 9.02
CA HIS A 51 -46.71 13.85 9.97
C HIS A 51 -45.87 12.80 10.72
N LEU A 52 -44.91 12.19 10.02
CA LEU A 52 -43.90 11.31 10.59
C LEU A 52 -42.96 12.15 11.44
N ASN A 53 -43.12 11.99 12.74
CA ASN A 53 -42.34 12.66 13.77
C ASN A 53 -40.86 12.31 13.56
N ARG A 54 -39.97 13.29 13.43
CA ARG A 54 -38.51 13.09 13.27
C ARG A 54 -37.93 12.15 14.34
N ARG A 55 -38.56 12.06 15.51
CA ARG A 55 -38.18 11.12 16.59
C ARG A 55 -38.51 9.66 16.30
N GLN A 56 -39.52 9.36 15.48
CA GLN A 56 -39.90 7.99 15.12
C GLN A 56 -39.01 7.40 14.01
N VAL A 57 -38.46 8.24 13.13
CA VAL A 57 -37.50 7.81 12.08
C VAL A 57 -36.14 7.43 12.70
N LEU A 58 -35.77 8.02 13.85
CA LEU A 58 -34.52 7.71 14.53
C LEU A 58 -34.58 6.45 15.42
N GLN A 59 -35.78 5.92 15.69
CA GLN A 59 -35.94 4.69 16.48
C GLN A 59 -35.97 3.42 15.62
N SER A 60 -36.10 3.53 14.29
CA SER A 60 -36.11 2.38 13.37
C SER A 60 -34.74 2.02 12.79
N VAL A 61 -33.67 2.79 13.09
CA VAL A 61 -32.32 2.53 12.56
C VAL A 61 -31.42 1.80 13.56
N SER A 62 -31.86 1.56 14.79
CA SER A 62 -31.00 1.11 15.89
C SER A 62 -31.02 -0.41 16.16
N VAL A 63 -31.08 -1.25 15.14
CA VAL A 63 -30.76 -2.68 15.33
C VAL A 63 -30.20 -3.27 14.03
N LEU A 64 -29.06 -2.75 13.57
CA LEU A 64 -28.16 -3.61 12.82
C LEU A 64 -27.49 -4.51 13.87
N PRO A 65 -27.71 -5.84 13.85
CA PRO A 65 -26.84 -6.72 14.59
C PRO A 65 -25.44 -6.49 14.06
N LEU A 66 -24.57 -5.98 14.92
CA LEU A 66 -23.14 -5.94 14.69
C LEU A 66 -22.73 -7.41 14.49
N LEU A 67 -22.72 -7.86 13.23
CA LEU A 67 -22.02 -9.08 12.85
C LEU A 67 -20.55 -8.77 13.09
N ILE A 68 -20.13 -8.98 14.34
CA ILE A 68 -18.76 -9.29 14.66
C ILE A 68 -18.54 -10.60 13.92
N THR A 69 -17.96 -10.51 12.72
CA THR A 69 -17.41 -11.65 12.01
C THR A 69 -16.53 -12.35 13.02
N GLN A 70 -16.96 -13.53 13.44
CA GLN A 70 -16.17 -14.42 14.24
C GLN A 70 -14.87 -14.60 13.46
N SER A 71 -13.80 -14.03 14.01
CA SER A 71 -12.44 -14.37 13.62
C SER A 71 -12.39 -15.89 13.63
N ALA A 72 -12.33 -16.49 12.43
CA ALA A 72 -11.96 -17.88 12.30
C ALA A 72 -10.70 -18.08 13.15
N TYR A 73 -10.55 -19.26 13.74
CA TYR A 73 -9.43 -19.62 14.61
C TYR A 73 -8.10 -19.60 13.81
N ALA A 74 -7.70 -18.43 13.35
CA ALA A 74 -6.47 -18.16 12.64
C ALA A 74 -5.39 -18.26 13.69
N LYS A 75 -4.42 -19.14 13.44
CA LYS A 75 -3.21 -19.27 14.24
C LYS A 75 -2.68 -17.87 14.50
N THR A 76 -2.82 -17.40 15.74
CA THR A 76 -2.44 -16.03 16.08
C THR A 76 -0.91 -15.95 16.03
N ILE A 77 -0.39 -15.28 15.01
CA ILE A 77 1.04 -15.10 14.81
C ILE A 77 1.58 -14.30 16.00
N LYS A 78 2.64 -14.82 16.66
CA LYS A 78 3.26 -14.12 17.77
C LYS A 78 4.02 -12.89 17.25
N PRO A 79 4.08 -11.76 17.97
CA PRO A 79 4.78 -10.57 17.49
C PRO A 79 6.22 -10.80 17.04
N ASN A 80 6.99 -11.62 17.78
CA ASN A 80 8.37 -11.93 17.39
C ASN A 80 8.43 -12.78 16.11
N GLU A 81 7.51 -13.73 15.93
CA GLU A 81 7.39 -14.52 14.69
C GLU A 81 6.99 -13.62 13.52
N ALA A 82 6.07 -12.68 13.73
CA ALA A 82 5.68 -11.70 12.74
C ALA A 82 6.85 -10.80 12.31
N PHE A 83 7.68 -10.36 13.27
CA PHE A 83 8.88 -9.58 12.96
C PHE A 83 9.89 -10.37 12.11
N GLN A 84 10.12 -11.65 12.44
CA GLN A 84 10.97 -12.54 11.67
C GLN A 84 10.42 -12.79 10.25
N ASN A 85 9.10 -12.88 10.11
CA ASN A 85 8.46 -12.93 8.81
C ASN A 85 8.68 -11.65 8.00
N LEU A 86 8.66 -10.46 8.62
CA LEU A 86 8.98 -9.21 7.91
C LEU A 86 10.43 -9.15 7.44
N ILE A 87 11.38 -9.64 8.23
CA ILE A 87 12.79 -9.75 7.82
C ILE A 87 12.93 -10.68 6.61
N THR A 88 12.20 -11.79 6.63
CA THR A 88 12.16 -12.73 5.51
C THR A 88 11.54 -12.06 4.27
N ALA A 89 10.41 -11.37 4.42
CA ALA A 89 9.74 -10.61 3.37
C ALA A 89 10.65 -9.55 2.71
N ARG A 90 11.52 -8.89 3.49
CA ARG A 90 12.53 -7.97 2.96
C ARG A 90 13.50 -8.67 2.02
N ASN A 91 13.95 -9.88 2.37
CA ASN A 91 14.84 -10.65 1.52
C ASN A 91 14.08 -11.16 0.28
N GLU A 92 12.81 -11.50 0.42
CA GLU A 92 11.97 -11.93 -0.70
C GLU A 92 11.78 -10.81 -1.74
N LEU A 93 11.57 -9.57 -1.28
CA LEU A 93 11.53 -8.39 -2.15
C LEU A 93 12.88 -8.08 -2.80
N LYS A 94 13.99 -8.39 -2.11
CA LYS A 94 15.34 -8.25 -2.70
C LYS A 94 15.53 -9.22 -3.86
N GLU A 95 15.01 -10.45 -3.75
CA GLU A 95 15.03 -11.43 -4.84
C GLU A 95 14.15 -10.97 -6.01
N ALA A 96 12.94 -10.47 -5.73
CA ALA A 96 12.08 -9.90 -6.77
C ALA A 96 12.80 -8.77 -7.54
N LYS A 97 13.51 -7.88 -6.84
CA LYS A 97 14.33 -6.82 -7.47
C LYS A 97 15.44 -7.39 -8.36
N TYR A 98 16.05 -8.51 -7.98
CA TYR A 98 17.07 -9.18 -8.80
C TYR A 98 16.49 -9.76 -10.10
N LEU A 99 15.30 -10.40 -10.03
CA LEU A 99 14.59 -10.90 -11.21
C LEU A 99 14.18 -9.76 -12.15
N ILE A 100 13.69 -8.64 -11.61
CA ILE A 100 13.41 -7.42 -12.40
C ILE A 100 14.66 -6.91 -13.11
N ALA A 101 15.78 -6.80 -12.39
CA ALA A 101 17.05 -6.32 -12.96
C ALA A 101 17.60 -7.27 -14.05
N SER A 102 17.33 -8.56 -13.92
CA SER A 102 17.70 -9.59 -14.89
C SER A 102 16.72 -9.67 -16.08
N GLN A 103 15.65 -8.86 -16.07
CA GLN A 103 14.57 -8.87 -17.06
C GLN A 103 13.82 -10.22 -17.16
N ASP A 104 13.86 -11.03 -16.10
CA ASP A 104 13.17 -12.32 -16.03
C ASP A 104 11.74 -12.14 -15.49
N ILE A 105 10.83 -11.71 -16.36
CA ILE A 105 9.44 -11.39 -16.00
C ILE A 105 8.64 -12.65 -15.69
N GLU A 106 8.85 -13.73 -16.44
CA GLU A 106 8.17 -15.01 -16.18
C GLU A 106 8.65 -15.63 -14.87
N GLY A 107 9.95 -15.63 -14.60
CA GLY A 107 10.48 -16.06 -13.30
C GLY A 107 9.99 -15.20 -12.15
N LEU A 108 9.86 -13.88 -12.35
CA LEU A 108 9.27 -12.98 -11.35
C LEU A 108 7.79 -13.29 -11.07
N LYS A 109 6.99 -13.58 -12.11
CA LYS A 109 5.59 -14.00 -11.96
C LYS A 109 5.47 -15.31 -11.20
N GLU A 110 6.24 -16.32 -11.59
CA GLU A 110 6.29 -17.61 -10.91
C GLU A 110 6.66 -17.44 -9.44
N TYR A 111 7.74 -16.69 -9.17
CA TYR A 111 8.22 -16.42 -7.83
C TYR A 111 7.16 -15.73 -6.96
N LEU A 112 6.56 -14.61 -7.42
CA LEU A 112 5.58 -13.87 -6.63
C LEU A 112 4.23 -14.59 -6.49
N SER A 113 3.97 -15.60 -7.32
CA SER A 113 2.80 -16.48 -7.21
C SER A 113 2.89 -17.48 -6.05
N ASP A 114 4.08 -17.69 -5.48
CA ASP A 114 4.26 -18.58 -4.34
C ASP A 114 3.57 -18.02 -3.08
N ALA A 115 2.49 -18.70 -2.67
CA ALA A 115 1.73 -18.36 -1.47
C ALA A 115 2.55 -18.50 -0.17
N SER A 116 3.69 -19.20 -0.20
CA SER A 116 4.56 -19.41 0.96
C SER A 116 5.37 -18.17 1.35
N LEU A 117 5.54 -17.23 0.41
CA LEU A 117 6.25 -15.97 0.62
C LEU A 117 5.63 -15.17 1.77
N LYS A 118 6.48 -14.64 2.64
CA LYS A 118 6.07 -13.83 3.80
C LYS A 118 5.55 -12.46 3.39
N ILE A 119 6.03 -11.89 2.28
CA ILE A 119 5.51 -10.62 1.77
C ILE A 119 4.03 -10.73 1.35
N ASN A 120 3.58 -11.90 0.87
CA ASN A 120 2.17 -12.16 0.55
C ASN A 120 1.27 -12.15 1.81
N ASN A 121 1.85 -12.34 2.99
CA ASN A 121 1.17 -12.32 4.29
C ASN A 121 1.53 -11.07 5.11
N TYR A 122 1.97 -9.99 4.46
CA TYR A 122 2.45 -8.79 5.13
C TYR A 122 1.41 -8.19 6.09
N GLU A 123 0.15 -8.06 5.67
CA GLU A 123 -0.89 -7.42 6.49
C GLU A 123 -1.17 -8.18 7.79
N GLU A 124 -1.14 -9.51 7.76
CA GLU A 124 -1.31 -10.35 8.96
C GLU A 124 -0.15 -10.18 9.92
N ASN A 125 1.09 -10.19 9.40
CA ASN A 125 2.29 -9.97 10.19
C ASN A 125 2.31 -8.55 10.80
N ALA A 126 1.99 -7.52 10.01
CA ALA A 126 1.88 -6.15 10.47
C ALA A 126 0.79 -6.00 11.54
N GLY A 127 -0.37 -6.66 11.37
CA GLY A 127 -1.43 -6.70 12.36
C GLY A 127 -0.98 -7.28 13.71
N ALA A 128 -0.24 -8.39 13.68
CA ALA A 128 0.32 -9.00 14.89
C ALA A 128 1.33 -8.07 15.60
N LEU A 129 2.14 -7.31 14.84
CA LEU A 129 3.05 -6.31 15.40
C LEU A 129 2.30 -5.14 16.02
N LEU A 130 1.32 -4.57 15.32
CA LEU A 130 0.52 -3.45 15.83
C LEU A 130 -0.29 -3.83 17.09
N ALA A 131 -0.66 -5.10 17.23
CA ALA A 131 -1.27 -5.64 18.45
C ALA A 131 -0.27 -5.86 19.60
N SER A 132 1.04 -5.83 19.34
CA SER A 132 2.08 -6.06 20.34
C SER A 132 2.10 -4.96 21.41
N LYS A 133 2.46 -5.34 22.63
CA LYS A 133 2.75 -4.39 23.72
C LYS A 133 4.14 -3.76 23.63
N ASN A 134 5.03 -4.35 22.81
CA ASN A 134 6.41 -3.88 22.67
C ASN A 134 6.52 -2.62 21.81
N LEU A 135 5.58 -2.42 20.88
CA LEU A 135 5.50 -1.19 20.08
C LEU A 135 4.79 -0.09 20.87
N ASP A 136 5.43 1.07 21.01
CA ASP A 136 4.81 2.26 21.57
C ASP A 136 3.73 2.85 20.63
N ALA A 137 2.92 3.77 21.14
CA ALA A 137 1.79 4.34 20.41
C ALA A 137 2.21 5.19 19.19
N GLU A 138 3.33 5.91 19.27
CA GLU A 138 3.85 6.71 18.16
C GLU A 138 4.38 5.79 17.06
N SER A 139 5.11 4.74 17.44
CA SER A 139 5.61 3.72 16.50
C SER A 139 4.48 2.97 15.80
N LYS A 140 3.40 2.63 16.51
CA LYS A 140 2.18 2.05 15.89
C LYS A 140 1.54 2.99 14.88
N LYS A 141 1.49 4.29 15.19
CA LYS A 141 0.96 5.30 14.29
C LYS A 141 1.85 5.47 13.05
N ALA A 142 3.18 5.46 13.23
CA ALA A 142 4.15 5.58 12.14
C ALA A 142 4.08 4.39 11.17
N ILE A 143 4.00 3.16 11.70
CA ILE A 143 3.76 1.96 10.86
C ILE A 143 2.38 2.07 10.21
N GLY A 144 1.33 2.30 11.00
CA GLY A 144 -0.03 2.43 10.50
C GLY A 144 -0.55 1.20 9.75
N THR A 145 -1.70 1.38 9.10
CA THR A 145 -2.38 0.38 8.27
C THR A 145 -2.86 1.06 7.00
N ILE A 146 -3.39 0.29 6.05
CA ILE A 146 -4.05 0.84 4.84
C ILE A 146 -5.13 1.89 5.16
N ARG A 147 -5.75 1.84 6.35
CA ARG A 147 -6.82 2.77 6.76
C ARG A 147 -6.31 4.00 7.51
N THR A 148 -5.19 3.87 8.23
CA THR A 148 -4.68 4.93 9.09
C THR A 148 -3.51 5.69 8.47
N TYR A 149 -3.06 5.28 7.28
CA TYR A 149 -2.01 5.89 6.48
C TYR A 149 -0.69 6.04 7.27
N GLY A 150 0.18 5.05 7.10
CA GLY A 150 1.56 5.05 7.61
C GLY A 150 2.47 4.31 6.65
N VAL A 151 3.74 4.16 7.02
CA VAL A 151 4.76 3.50 6.18
C VAL A 151 4.36 2.08 5.80
N GLY A 152 3.66 1.39 6.69
CA GLY A 152 3.14 0.06 6.43
C GLY A 152 2.02 0.01 5.38
N ALA A 153 1.30 1.11 5.15
CA ALA A 153 0.37 1.21 4.03
C ALA A 153 1.11 1.29 2.69
N ASP A 154 2.26 1.99 2.65
CA ASP A 154 3.07 2.11 1.44
C ASP A 154 3.61 0.74 1.00
N VAL A 155 3.98 -0.14 1.94
CA VAL A 155 4.34 -1.53 1.61
C VAL A 155 3.22 -2.23 0.84
N VAL A 156 1.99 -2.17 1.35
CA VAL A 156 0.82 -2.82 0.72
C VAL A 156 0.54 -2.21 -0.65
N ILE A 157 0.53 -0.88 -0.76
CA ILE A 157 0.19 -0.19 -2.01
C ILE A 157 1.25 -0.45 -3.07
N MET A 158 2.53 -0.38 -2.73
CA MET A 158 3.62 -0.55 -3.69
C MET A 158 3.79 -2.01 -4.08
N TYR A 159 3.63 -2.95 -3.14
CA TYR A 159 3.63 -4.38 -3.46
C TYR A 159 2.41 -4.79 -4.29
N GLY A 160 1.23 -4.26 -3.98
CA GLY A 160 0.03 -4.44 -4.80
C GLY A 160 0.20 -3.86 -6.21
N GLY A 161 0.82 -2.68 -6.32
CA GLY A 161 1.15 -2.06 -7.60
C GLY A 161 2.19 -2.85 -8.41
N LEU A 162 3.16 -3.48 -7.75
CA LEU A 162 4.11 -4.40 -8.40
C LEU A 162 3.37 -5.59 -9.03
N LYS A 163 2.47 -6.24 -8.28
CA LYS A 163 1.69 -7.36 -8.80
C LYS A 163 0.74 -6.93 -9.92
N GLY A 164 0.05 -5.80 -9.75
CA GLY A 164 -0.83 -5.25 -10.78
C GLY A 164 -0.11 -4.95 -12.09
N GLU A 165 1.09 -4.35 -12.03
CA GLU A 165 1.90 -4.09 -13.23
C GLU A 165 2.39 -5.38 -13.90
N LEU A 166 2.62 -6.46 -13.15
CA LEU A 166 2.99 -7.76 -13.72
C LEU A 166 1.85 -8.43 -14.47
N ASP A 167 0.62 -8.15 -14.08
CA ASP A 167 -0.59 -8.73 -14.68
C ASP A 167 -0.96 -8.03 -16.00
N GLU A 168 -0.33 -6.90 -16.34
CA GLU A 168 -0.52 -6.20 -17.60
C GLU A 168 0.02 -7.00 -18.81
N GLU A 169 -0.58 -6.80 -19.98
CA GLU A 169 -0.14 -7.47 -21.23
C GLU A 169 1.30 -7.07 -21.60
N ASN A 170 1.68 -5.82 -21.31
CA ASN A 170 3.02 -5.28 -21.54
C ASN A 170 3.54 -4.58 -20.28
N PRO A 171 4.07 -5.32 -19.29
CA PRO A 171 4.56 -4.76 -18.04
C PRO A 171 5.65 -3.72 -18.27
N ASN A 172 5.49 -2.55 -17.66
CA ASN A 172 6.47 -1.49 -17.71
C ASN A 172 7.60 -1.74 -16.69
N MET A 173 8.79 -2.05 -17.20
CA MET A 173 9.98 -2.32 -16.36
C MET A 173 10.31 -1.22 -15.36
N ASN A 174 10.10 0.05 -15.70
CA ASN A 174 10.36 1.15 -14.78
C ASN A 174 9.35 1.18 -13.63
N ASN A 175 8.09 0.88 -13.91
CA ASN A 175 7.05 0.77 -12.88
C ASN A 175 7.31 -0.43 -11.98
N LEU A 176 7.68 -1.59 -12.54
CA LEU A 176 8.07 -2.77 -11.77
C LEU A 176 9.22 -2.45 -10.80
N PHE A 177 10.30 -1.87 -11.31
CA PHE A 177 11.45 -1.49 -10.49
C PHE A 177 11.07 -0.48 -9.40
N LYS A 178 10.33 0.57 -9.75
CA LYS A 178 9.90 1.61 -8.80
C LYS A 178 9.01 1.05 -7.70
N SER A 179 8.06 0.19 -8.05
CA SER A 179 7.14 -0.43 -7.10
C SER A 179 7.86 -1.40 -6.16
N ALA A 180 8.74 -2.25 -6.70
CA ALA A 180 9.55 -3.16 -5.89
C ALA A 180 10.54 -2.42 -4.97
N GLU A 181 11.20 -1.37 -5.46
CA GLU A 181 12.11 -0.55 -4.67
C GLU A 181 11.37 0.12 -3.52
N ARG A 182 10.26 0.81 -3.80
CA ARG A 182 9.49 1.48 -2.75
C ARG A 182 8.92 0.53 -1.72
N ALA A 183 8.38 -0.63 -2.15
CA ALA A 183 7.90 -1.64 -1.21
C ALA A 183 9.03 -2.11 -0.28
N TRP A 184 10.24 -2.29 -0.82
CA TRP A 184 11.41 -2.71 -0.06
C TRP A 184 11.91 -1.62 0.91
N GLU A 185 11.96 -0.36 0.47
CA GLU A 185 12.32 0.80 1.32
C GLU A 185 11.33 0.99 2.47
N SER A 186 10.02 1.00 2.17
CA SER A 186 8.99 1.12 3.20
C SER A 186 9.04 -0.04 4.20
N LEU A 187 9.28 -1.28 3.73
CA LEU A 187 9.41 -2.43 4.63
C LEU A 187 10.65 -2.31 5.53
N ASN A 188 11.76 -1.80 5.01
CA ASN A 188 12.95 -1.52 5.83
C ASN A 188 12.68 -0.49 6.92
N GLU A 189 11.90 0.54 6.62
CA GLU A 189 11.52 1.54 7.61
C GLU A 189 10.61 0.94 8.69
N VAL A 190 9.63 0.10 8.32
CA VAL A 190 8.82 -0.67 9.30
C VAL A 190 9.71 -1.53 10.20
N ILE A 191 10.68 -2.26 9.61
CA ILE A 191 11.64 -3.08 10.38
C ILE A 191 12.47 -2.20 11.30
N ALA A 192 12.94 -1.03 10.86
CA ALA A 192 13.71 -0.11 11.67
C ALA A 192 12.92 0.41 12.88
N ILE A 193 11.63 0.76 12.69
CA ILE A 193 10.72 1.15 13.77
C ILE A 193 10.53 0.00 14.76
N CYS A 194 10.36 -1.24 14.28
CA CYS A 194 10.27 -2.39 15.18
C CYS A 194 11.57 -2.59 15.98
N LYS A 195 12.75 -2.44 15.35
CA LYS A 195 14.04 -2.57 16.03
C LYS A 195 14.24 -1.51 17.12
N SER A 196 13.84 -0.25 16.88
CA SER A 196 13.90 0.80 17.91
C SER A 196 12.99 0.52 19.11
N ASN A 197 12.01 -0.39 18.94
CA ASN A 197 11.10 -0.88 19.98
C ASN A 197 11.51 -2.23 20.58
N GLY A 198 12.76 -2.66 20.37
CA GLY A 198 13.32 -3.84 21.03
C GLY A 198 13.04 -5.19 20.34
N PHE A 199 12.52 -5.18 19.10
CA PHE A 199 12.49 -6.39 18.28
C PHE A 199 13.90 -6.71 17.75
N THR A 200 14.28 -7.99 17.78
CA THR A 200 15.62 -8.47 17.44
C THR A 200 15.58 -9.51 16.32
N GLU A 201 16.63 -9.50 15.48
CA GLU A 201 16.84 -10.48 14.41
C GLU A 201 17.29 -11.83 14.97
#